data_AF-A0A6J6RG82-F1
#
_entry.id   AF-A0A6J6RG82-F1
#
_cell.length_a   1.000
_cell.length_b   1.000
_cell.length_c   1.000
_cell.angle_alpha   90.00
_cell.angle_beta   90.00
_cell.angle_gamma   90.00
#
_symmetry.space_group_name_H-M   'P 1'
#
loop_
_entity.id
_entity.type
_entity.pdbx_description
1 polymer ?
#
loop_
_entity_poly.entity_id
_entity_poly.type
_entity_poly.pdbx_seq_one_letter_code
_entity_poly.pdbx_strand_id
1 'polypeptide(L)' 'MQAVVDNSLNEDGTVKKSAPIRVESKRTRAAIAAPKKTSKSPAKRTAKKIAPKKKTAKRK' A
#
# COMPACT_ATOMS: atom_id res chain seq x y z
N MET A 1 -8.23 9.20 -32.44
CA MET A 1 -9.11 9.95 -31.51
C MET A 1 -10.56 9.49 -31.60
N GLN A 2 -11.13 9.26 -32.79
CA GLN A 2 -12.53 8.87 -32.97
C GLN A 2 -12.97 7.63 -32.16
N ALA A 3 -12.20 6.54 -32.19
CA ALA A 3 -12.51 5.33 -31.43
C ALA A 3 -12.60 5.52 -29.91
N VAL A 4 -11.92 6.54 -29.35
CA VAL A 4 -12.00 6.86 -27.91
C VAL A 4 -13.35 7.52 -27.60
N VAL A 5 -13.87 8.31 -28.54
CA VAL A 5 -15.19 8.95 -28.44
C VAL A 5 -16.28 7.89 -28.54
N ASP A 6 -16.21 6.99 -29.52
CA ASP A 6 -17.22 5.95 -29.73
C ASP A 6 -17.32 5.00 -28.53
N ASN A 7 -16.18 4.65 -27.90
CA ASN A 7 -16.14 3.82 -26.70
C ASN A 7 -16.68 4.51 -25.43
N SER A 8 -16.76 5.84 -25.44
CA SER A 8 -17.21 6.64 -24.29
C SER A 8 -18.72 6.85 -24.25
N LEU A 9 -19.45 6.44 -25.30
CA LEU A 9 -20.89 6.61 -25.42
C LEU A 9 -21.63 5.29 -25.18
N ASN A 10 -22.83 5.40 -24.62
CA ASN A 10 -23.84 4.35 -24.51
C ASN A 10 -24.70 4.29 -25.79
N GLU A 11 -25.51 3.25 -25.94
CA GLU A 11 -26.40 3.07 -27.11
C GLU A 11 -27.51 4.13 -27.19
N ASP A 12 -27.85 4.74 -26.06
CA ASP A 12 -28.80 5.86 -25.95
C ASP A 12 -28.16 7.23 -26.22
N GLY A 13 -26.88 7.27 -26.61
CA GLY A 13 -26.13 8.49 -26.90
C GLY A 13 -25.60 9.22 -25.66
N THR A 14 -25.78 8.67 -24.46
CA THR A 14 -25.26 9.27 -23.23
C THR A 14 -23.79 8.90 -22.98
N VAL A 15 -23.05 9.75 -22.26
CA VAL A 15 -21.65 9.46 -21.90
C VAL A 15 -21.59 8.43 -20.78
N LYS A 16 -20.78 7.38 -20.97
CA LYS A 16 -20.40 6.41 -19.94
C LYS A 16 -19.64 7.09 -18.82
N LYS A 17 -20.36 7.54 -17.80
CA LYS A 17 -19.78 8.08 -16.56
C LYS A 17 -19.29 6.92 -15.70
N SER A 18 -18.16 6.32 -16.08
CA SER A 18 -17.42 5.50 -15.12
C SER A 18 -17.07 6.39 -13.91
N ALA A 19 -17.10 5.84 -12.70
CA ALA A 19 -16.71 6.57 -11.49
C ALA A 19 -15.40 7.35 -11.73
N PRO A 20 -15.22 8.53 -11.11
CA PRO A 20 -14.03 9.34 -11.30
C PRO A 20 -12.78 8.47 -11.22
N ILE A 21 -11.97 8.47 -12.28
CA ILE A 21 -10.79 7.63 -12.37
C ILE A 21 -9.90 8.00 -11.19
N ARG A 22 -9.72 7.05 -10.27
CA ARG A 22 -8.76 7.18 -9.19
C ARG A 22 -7.38 7.07 -9.82
N VAL A 23 -6.76 8.21 -10.11
CA VAL A 23 -5.38 8.27 -10.59
C VAL A 23 -4.46 8.07 -9.38
N GLU A 24 -3.99 6.85 -9.18
CA GLU A 24 -2.97 6.59 -8.17
C GLU A 24 -1.68 7.34 -8.54
N SER A 25 -1.27 8.27 -7.68
CA SER A 25 -0.01 8.98 -7.83
C SER A 25 1.15 7.99 -7.75
N LYS A 26 1.85 7.78 -8.87
CA LYS A 26 3.10 7.00 -8.91
C LYS A 26 4.27 7.73 -8.24
N ARG A 27 4.11 9.01 -7.89
CA ARG A 27 5.18 9.87 -7.34
C ARG A 27 5.65 9.42 -5.96
N THR A 28 4.78 8.82 -5.16
CA THR A 28 5.09 8.36 -3.80
C THR A 28 5.20 6.84 -3.70
N ARG A 29 5.29 6.12 -4.83
CA ARG A 29 5.46 4.67 -4.80
C ARG A 29 6.78 4.33 -4.10
N ALA A 30 6.72 3.44 -3.12
CA ALA A 30 7.89 2.95 -2.43
C ALA A 30 8.87 2.33 -3.43
N ALA A 31 10.16 2.52 -3.19
CA ALA A 31 11.20 1.93 -4.02
C ALA A 31 11.09 0.40 -4.00
N ILE A 32 11.14 -0.23 -5.16
CA ILE A 32 11.24 -1.69 -5.26
C ILE A 32 12.59 -2.08 -4.66
N ALA A 33 12.56 -2.91 -3.61
CA ALA A 33 13.79 -3.41 -3.01
C ALA A 33 14.60 -4.18 -4.05
N ALA A 34 15.91 -3.91 -4.12
CA ALA A 34 16.80 -4.70 -4.96
C ALA A 34 16.67 -6.19 -4.60
N PRO A 35 16.71 -7.10 -5.59
CA PRO A 35 16.66 -8.54 -5.32
C PRO A 35 17.82 -8.89 -4.38
N LYS A 36 17.47 -9.31 -3.16
CA LYS A 36 18.46 -9.77 -2.18
C LYS A 36 19.10 -11.03 -2.75
N LYS A 37 20.39 -10.96 -3.08
CA LYS A 37 21.20 -12.17 -3.28
C LYS A 37 21.05 -12.98 -2.00
N THR A 38 20.42 -14.14 -2.08
CA THR A 38 20.20 -15.02 -0.94
C THR A 38 21.50 -15.76 -0.59
N SER A 39 22.49 -15.05 -0.05
CA SER A 39 23.45 -15.71 0.83
C SER A 39 22.75 -15.88 2.18
N LYS A 40 22.38 -17.13 2.50
CA LYS A 40 21.79 -17.49 3.78
C LYS A 40 22.80 -17.12 4.89
N SER A 41 22.53 -16.02 5.60
CA SER A 41 23.17 -15.74 6.88
C SER A 41 22.05 -15.57 7.92
N PRO A 42 22.11 -16.30 9.06
CA PRO A 42 20.99 -16.36 9.99
C PRO A 42 20.76 -14.99 10.63
N ALA A 43 19.49 -14.59 10.62
CA ALA A 43 19.02 -13.32 11.17
C ALA A 43 19.46 -13.15 12.63
N LYS A 44 20.22 -12.09 12.91
CA LYS A 44 20.48 -11.61 14.28
C LYS A 44 19.12 -11.20 14.87
N ARG A 45 18.53 -12.08 15.68
CA ARG A 45 17.21 -11.88 16.31
C ARG A 45 17.20 -10.56 17.07
N THR A 46 16.30 -9.65 16.71
CA THR A 46 16.02 -8.44 17.47
C THR A 46 15.39 -8.84 18.80
N ALA A 47 16.03 -8.47 19.91
CA ALA A 47 15.47 -8.66 21.24
C ALA A 47 14.15 -7.88 21.33
N LYS A 48 13.06 -8.60 21.59
CA LYS A 48 11.73 -8.02 21.80
C LYS A 48 11.78 -7.19 23.09
N LYS A 49 11.74 -5.86 22.99
CA LYS A 49 11.65 -4.96 24.15
C LYS A 49 10.31 -5.22 24.85
N ILE A 50 10.33 -5.94 25.97
CA ILE A 50 9.14 -6.15 26.81
C ILE A 50 8.87 -4.84 27.55
N ALA A 51 7.66 -4.30 27.40
CA ALA A 51 7.21 -3.12 28.14
C ALA A 51 7.15 -3.44 29.65
N PRO A 52 7.66 -2.58 30.55
CA PRO A 52 7.62 -2.85 31.98
C PRO A 52 6.17 -2.79 32.48
N LYS A 53 5.69 -3.90 33.05
CA LYS A 53 4.40 -3.97 33.74
C LYS A 53 4.40 -2.98 34.92
N LYS A 54 3.39 -2.12 35.00
CA LYS A 54 3.16 -1.20 36.14
C LYS A 54 3.21 -1.98 37.46
N LYS A 55 4.08 -1.59 38.39
CA LYS A 55 4.06 -2.12 39.77
C LYS A 55 2.85 -1.53 40.50
N THR A 56 1.96 -2.39 40.97
CA THR A 56 0.89 -2.05 41.90
C THR A 56 1.47 -1.77 43.29
N ALA A 57 1.01 -0.69 43.90
CA ALA A 57 1.37 -0.26 45.24
C ALA A 57 0.96 -1.30 46.29
N LYS A 58 1.80 -1.52 47.30
CA LYS A 58 1.37 -2.09 48.58
C LYS A 58 2.14 -1.41 49.71
N ARG A 59 1.46 -0.49 50.39
CA ARG A 59 1.86 0.10 51.68
C ARG A 59 1.83 -1.01 52.73
N LYS A 60 2.88 -1.12 53.55
CA LYS A 60 2.81 -1.62 54.92
C LYS A 60 3.90 -0.97 55.75
#